data_AF-A0A1Y0ITN5-F1
#
_entry.id   AF-A0A1Y0ITN5-F1
#
_cell.length_a   1.000
_cell.length_b   1.000
_cell.length_c   1.000
_cell.angle_alpha   90.00
_cell.angle_beta   90.00
_cell.angle_gamma   90.00
#
_symmetry.space_group_name_H-M   'P 1'
#
loop_
_entity.id
_entity.type
_entity.pdbx_description
1 polymer ?
#
loop_
_entity_poly.entity_id
_entity_poly.type
_entity_poly.pdbx_seq_one_letter_code
_entity_poly.pdbx_strand_id
1 'polypeptide(L)'
;MRTSQTRATARSTAPEQSKQLKKEPAQSAAILQMQKAFGNRATMQYLQSRSTAKPIQRDLESEEYNTDNEDNIKSAKTFFANYNTAVQRAYEYVLSVPSLGAYANLDGYTQLWITKWNKYLNNEKVDLMAATFGYVIESLVSTDGSTFVPSPPANCTVLTQVTYGGTRPDLVLRPTTGGGDIAWLDLTASNSAEHIYDKEGWRDKVEIFAEATYPSLNPGSLSFMKQNKDNLGTLDQEEVKKRLAIAQEAYRVRKAEWLELGQNFTYTTLKDEVAKVKPLPVQKLDARVRQNFIHQHLMEYFGAELGIKMVPSVLTALGVDPKGWHFTTGFSVSESAGESWLVDHPLAVETEDTEMKTEE
;
A
#
# COMPACT_ATOMS: atom_id res chain seq x y z
N MET A 1 -89.25 -0.74 -16.60
CA MET A 1 -89.24 0.09 -15.37
C MET A 1 -88.07 1.06 -15.46
N ARG A 2 -88.36 2.37 -15.34
CA ARG A 2 -87.50 3.54 -15.00
C ARG A 2 -86.08 3.59 -15.61
N THR A 3 -85.87 4.34 -16.69
CA THR A 3 -85.50 5.79 -16.77
C THR A 3 -84.16 6.18 -16.13
N SER A 4 -83.34 6.86 -16.96
CA SER A 4 -82.39 7.97 -16.69
C SER A 4 -81.00 7.68 -17.29
N GLN A 5 -80.71 7.99 -18.57
CA GLN A 5 -80.33 9.30 -19.16
C GLN A 5 -79.20 10.05 -18.41
N THR A 6 -78.01 10.11 -19.02
CA THR A 6 -77.19 11.32 -19.32
C THR A 6 -75.94 10.86 -20.11
N ARG A 7 -75.84 11.09 -21.42
CA ARG A 7 -75.42 12.30 -22.17
C ARG A 7 -73.96 12.71 -21.90
N ALA A 8 -73.07 12.53 -22.90
CA ALA A 8 -72.34 13.61 -23.59
C ALA A 8 -71.12 13.08 -24.37
N THR A 9 -71.15 13.35 -25.66
CA THR A 9 -70.05 13.46 -26.64
C THR A 9 -68.90 14.36 -26.17
N ALA A 10 -67.64 14.02 -26.48
CA ALA A 10 -66.66 14.97 -27.04
C ALA A 10 -65.32 14.31 -27.45
N ARG A 11 -64.99 14.52 -28.73
CA ARG A 11 -63.71 14.99 -29.31
C ARG A 11 -62.39 14.27 -29.00
N SER A 12 -61.95 13.59 -30.06
CA SER A 12 -60.59 13.55 -30.59
C SER A 12 -59.78 14.85 -30.37
N THR A 13 -58.62 14.69 -29.75
CA THR A 13 -57.40 15.48 -29.94
C THR A 13 -56.20 14.57 -29.69
N ALA A 14 -55.24 14.61 -30.61
CA ALA A 14 -54.01 13.81 -30.61
C ALA A 14 -53.11 14.08 -29.39
N PRO A 15 -52.30 13.11 -28.92
CA PRO A 15 -51.19 13.39 -28.03
C PRO A 15 -49.88 13.51 -28.83
N GLU A 16 -49.50 14.77 -29.04
CA GLU A 16 -48.31 15.40 -28.46
C GLU A 16 -47.05 14.52 -28.24
N GLN A 17 -45.99 14.91 -28.94
CA GLN A 17 -44.65 14.35 -28.90
C GLN A 17 -44.03 14.44 -27.49
N SER A 18 -43.88 13.29 -26.83
CA SER A 18 -43.08 13.18 -25.61
C SER A 18 -41.59 13.20 -25.96
N LYS A 19 -40.93 14.34 -25.71
CA LYS A 19 -39.47 14.43 -25.58
C LYS A 19 -39.01 13.49 -24.47
N GLN A 20 -38.35 12.39 -24.84
CA GLN A 20 -37.58 11.57 -23.92
C GLN A 20 -36.37 12.38 -23.43
N LEU A 21 -36.46 12.91 -22.20
CA LEU A 21 -35.31 13.29 -21.40
C LEU A 21 -34.54 12.02 -21.07
N LYS A 22 -33.44 11.77 -21.81
CA LYS A 22 -32.37 10.87 -21.37
C LYS A 22 -31.83 11.41 -20.06
N LYS A 23 -32.21 10.79 -18.93
CA LYS A 23 -31.42 10.84 -17.70
C LYS A 23 -30.17 10.01 -17.94
N GLU A 24 -29.06 10.66 -18.27
CA GLU A 24 -27.74 10.08 -18.05
C GLU A 24 -27.49 9.98 -16.53
N PRO A 25 -26.83 8.90 -16.06
CA PRO A 25 -26.74 8.61 -14.64
C PRO A 25 -25.69 9.51 -13.96
N ALA A 26 -26.02 9.92 -12.74
CA ALA A 26 -25.19 10.65 -11.77
C ALA A 26 -23.84 9.98 -11.41
N GLN A 27 -23.42 8.93 -12.14
CA GLN A 27 -22.12 8.28 -12.01
C GLN A 27 -20.99 9.07 -12.69
N SER A 28 -21.31 9.87 -13.72
CA SER A 28 -20.29 10.70 -14.40
C SER A 28 -19.82 11.88 -13.53
N ALA A 29 -20.71 12.48 -12.74
CA ALA A 29 -20.38 13.62 -11.87
C ALA A 29 -19.53 13.21 -10.65
N ALA A 30 -19.73 12.01 -10.10
CA ALA A 30 -18.94 11.49 -8.98
C ALA A 30 -17.51 11.10 -9.41
N ILE A 31 -17.34 10.54 -10.62
CA ILE A 31 -16.02 10.24 -11.20
C ILE A 31 -15.28 11.54 -11.55
N LEU A 32 -15.99 12.57 -12.02
CA LEU A 32 -15.40 13.89 -12.26
C LEU A 32 -15.04 14.64 -10.95
N GLN A 33 -15.78 14.44 -9.86
CA GLN A 33 -15.47 15.02 -8.56
C GLN A 33 -14.27 14.35 -7.89
N MET A 34 -14.10 13.03 -8.01
CA MET A 34 -12.85 12.37 -7.58
C MET A 34 -11.64 12.82 -8.41
N GLN A 35 -11.83 13.08 -9.71
CA GLN A 35 -10.78 13.64 -10.57
C GLN A 35 -10.46 15.13 -10.29
N LYS A 36 -11.34 15.85 -9.57
CA LYS A 36 -11.11 17.24 -9.15
C LYS A 36 -10.53 17.35 -7.73
N ALA A 37 -10.85 16.42 -6.84
CA ALA A 37 -10.28 16.37 -5.48
C ALA A 37 -8.82 15.89 -5.46
N PHE A 38 -8.37 15.19 -6.52
CA PHE A 38 -6.96 14.94 -6.79
C PHE A 38 -6.57 15.75 -8.01
N GLY A 39 -5.89 16.88 -7.82
CA GLY A 39 -5.38 17.77 -8.89
C GLY A 39 -4.37 17.08 -9.82
N ASN A 40 -4.84 16.13 -10.61
CA ASN A 40 -4.02 15.12 -11.29
C ASN A 40 -4.20 15.14 -12.82
N ARG A 41 -4.45 16.29 -13.42
CA ARG A 41 -4.35 16.41 -14.90
C ARG A 41 -3.09 17.13 -15.33
N ALA A 42 -2.78 18.27 -14.71
CA ALA A 42 -1.55 19.01 -14.94
C ALA A 42 -0.33 18.25 -14.40
N THR A 43 -0.42 17.70 -13.18
CA THR A 43 0.62 16.86 -12.57
C THR A 43 0.82 15.58 -13.38
N MET A 44 -0.25 14.91 -13.83
CA MET A 44 -0.12 13.72 -14.68
C MET A 44 0.54 13.99 -16.04
N GLN A 45 0.20 15.08 -16.73
CA GLN A 45 0.86 15.46 -17.99
C GLN A 45 2.33 15.86 -17.76
N TYR A 46 2.63 16.54 -16.65
CA TYR A 46 3.99 16.90 -16.27
C TYR A 46 4.84 15.68 -15.90
N LEU A 47 4.30 14.74 -15.13
CA LEU A 47 4.99 13.52 -14.68
C LEU A 47 5.21 12.49 -15.81
N GLN A 48 4.30 12.42 -16.79
CA GLN A 48 4.49 11.60 -17.99
C GLN A 48 5.71 12.03 -18.83
N SER A 49 6.16 13.28 -18.69
CA SER A 49 7.29 13.83 -19.45
C SER A 49 8.68 13.55 -18.87
N ARG A 50 8.79 12.99 -17.64
CA ARG A 50 10.07 12.90 -16.90
C ARG A 50 10.49 11.52 -16.37
N SER A 51 9.65 10.49 -16.45
CA SER A 51 10.06 9.16 -15.96
C SER A 51 10.92 8.40 -16.99
N THR A 52 12.24 8.56 -16.91
CA THR A 52 13.22 7.71 -17.62
C THR A 52 14.07 6.85 -16.67
N ALA A 53 13.80 6.88 -15.37
CA ALA A 53 14.51 6.07 -14.40
C ALA A 53 14.01 4.61 -14.49
N LYS A 54 14.87 3.72 -15.01
CA LYS A 54 14.67 2.27 -14.86
C LYS A 54 14.85 1.90 -13.39
N PRO A 55 13.83 1.41 -12.67
CA PRO A 55 14.08 0.72 -11.41
C PRO A 55 14.93 -0.52 -11.73
N ILE A 56 16.18 -0.54 -11.26
CA ILE A 56 17.02 -1.73 -11.29
C ILE A 56 16.57 -2.59 -10.12
N GLN A 57 15.70 -3.53 -10.43
CA GLN A 57 15.32 -4.61 -9.54
C GLN A 57 16.49 -5.61 -9.43
N ARG A 58 16.85 -6.03 -8.22
CA ARG A 58 17.75 -7.16 -8.00
C ARG A 58 16.91 -8.43 -8.01
N ASP A 59 17.28 -9.39 -8.85
CA ASP A 59 16.46 -10.58 -9.13
C ASP A 59 16.57 -11.65 -8.04
N LEU A 60 17.69 -11.75 -7.32
CA LEU A 60 17.89 -12.67 -6.19
C LEU A 60 18.93 -12.03 -5.24
N GLU A 61 18.73 -12.17 -3.93
CA GLU A 61 19.69 -11.73 -2.92
C GLU A 61 20.25 -12.93 -2.15
N SER A 62 21.43 -12.74 -1.56
CA SER A 62 22.04 -13.71 -0.65
C SER A 62 22.21 -15.14 -1.22
N GLU A 63 22.44 -15.26 -2.53
CA GLU A 63 22.68 -16.55 -3.19
C GLU A 63 24.02 -17.16 -2.75
N GLU A 64 23.98 -18.39 -2.22
CA GLU A 64 25.16 -19.18 -1.87
C GLU A 64 25.12 -20.57 -2.47
N TYR A 65 26.28 -21.05 -2.93
CA TYR A 65 26.47 -22.37 -3.56
C TYR A 65 27.70 -23.04 -2.97
N ASN A 66 27.56 -23.63 -1.79
CA ASN A 66 28.65 -24.25 -1.02
C ASN A 66 28.74 -25.76 -1.28
N THR A 67 28.71 -26.16 -2.55
CA THR A 67 28.80 -27.56 -2.99
C THR A 67 29.47 -27.65 -4.36
N ASP A 68 30.11 -28.77 -4.67
CA ASP A 68 30.67 -29.04 -6.01
C ASP A 68 29.73 -29.89 -6.88
N ASN A 69 28.53 -30.24 -6.37
CA ASN A 69 27.56 -31.03 -7.11
C ASN A 69 26.85 -30.18 -8.19
N GLU A 70 27.33 -30.30 -9.43
CA GLU A 70 26.81 -29.53 -10.59
C GLU A 70 25.30 -29.72 -10.83
N ASP A 71 24.77 -30.93 -10.62
CA ASP A 71 23.34 -31.22 -10.81
C ASP A 71 22.48 -30.52 -9.76
N ASN A 72 22.96 -30.48 -8.51
CA ASN A 72 22.31 -29.73 -7.42
C ASN A 72 22.33 -28.23 -7.72
N ILE A 73 23.48 -27.67 -8.14
CA ILE A 73 23.62 -26.26 -8.51
C ILE A 73 22.66 -25.89 -9.65
N LYS A 74 22.59 -26.72 -10.69
CA LYS A 74 21.71 -26.49 -11.84
C LYS A 74 20.23 -26.53 -11.44
N SER A 75 19.85 -27.48 -10.60
CA SER A 75 18.48 -27.61 -10.08
C SER A 75 18.11 -26.42 -9.19
N ALA A 76 19.01 -26.00 -8.31
CA ALA A 76 18.84 -24.84 -7.45
C ALA A 76 18.69 -23.53 -8.23
N LYS A 77 19.55 -23.29 -9.24
CA LYS A 77 19.43 -22.11 -10.12
C LYS A 77 18.08 -22.04 -10.83
N THR A 78 17.62 -23.18 -11.36
CA THR A 78 16.31 -23.27 -12.02
C THR A 78 15.17 -22.99 -11.03
N PHE A 79 15.27 -23.57 -9.82
CA PHE A 79 14.33 -23.35 -8.73
C PHE A 79 14.27 -21.88 -8.32
N PHE A 80 15.41 -21.24 -8.02
CA PHE A 80 15.47 -19.83 -7.63
C PHE A 80 14.93 -18.90 -8.72
N ALA A 81 15.32 -19.11 -9.98
CA ALA A 81 14.84 -18.28 -11.09
C ALA A 81 13.31 -18.39 -11.29
N ASN A 82 12.78 -19.61 -11.21
CA ASN A 82 11.35 -19.86 -11.35
C ASN A 82 10.54 -19.20 -10.22
N TYR A 83 11.00 -19.33 -8.97
CA TYR A 83 10.32 -18.75 -7.82
C TYR A 83 10.48 -17.24 -7.74
N ASN A 84 11.64 -16.67 -8.07
CA ASN A 84 11.77 -15.23 -8.19
C ASN A 84 10.74 -14.67 -9.20
N THR A 85 10.66 -15.28 -10.39
CA THR A 85 9.68 -14.86 -11.42
C THR A 85 8.24 -14.94 -10.90
N ALA A 86 7.89 -16.01 -10.18
CA ALA A 86 6.57 -16.15 -9.59
C ALA A 86 6.29 -15.14 -8.47
N VAL A 87 7.27 -14.84 -7.61
CA VAL A 87 7.21 -13.83 -6.57
C VAL A 87 6.95 -12.45 -7.17
N GLN A 88 7.66 -12.08 -8.23
CA GLN A 88 7.42 -10.79 -8.91
C GLN A 88 6.03 -10.71 -9.52
N ARG A 89 5.58 -11.79 -10.17
CA ARG A 89 4.23 -11.84 -10.74
C ARG A 89 3.15 -11.78 -9.65
N ALA A 90 3.36 -12.45 -8.51
CA ALA A 90 2.45 -12.41 -7.38
C ALA A 90 2.41 -11.00 -6.75
N TYR A 91 3.56 -10.36 -6.57
CA TYR A 91 3.65 -8.97 -6.12
C TYR A 91 2.86 -8.02 -7.05
N GLU A 92 3.11 -8.06 -8.35
CA GLU A 92 2.39 -7.26 -9.35
C GLU A 92 0.88 -7.56 -9.36
N TYR A 93 0.51 -8.82 -9.20
CA TYR A 93 -0.88 -9.25 -9.09
C TYR A 93 -1.56 -8.61 -7.88
N VAL A 94 -0.99 -8.73 -6.69
CA VAL A 94 -1.62 -8.18 -5.46
C VAL A 94 -1.72 -6.65 -5.54
N LEU A 95 -0.74 -5.97 -6.14
CA LEU A 95 -0.82 -4.53 -6.35
C LEU A 95 -1.96 -4.13 -7.30
N SER A 96 -2.20 -4.93 -8.35
CA SER A 96 -3.22 -4.66 -9.36
C SER A 96 -4.61 -5.14 -8.98
N VAL A 97 -4.72 -6.20 -8.19
CA VAL A 97 -5.97 -6.84 -7.74
C VAL A 97 -5.88 -7.07 -6.23
N PRO A 98 -5.93 -6.00 -5.40
CA PRO A 98 -5.75 -6.14 -3.96
C PRO A 98 -6.91 -6.88 -3.27
N SER A 99 -8.04 -7.06 -3.96
CA SER A 99 -9.15 -7.92 -3.56
C SER A 99 -8.88 -9.42 -3.75
N LEU A 100 -7.73 -9.78 -4.35
CA LEU A 100 -7.26 -11.15 -4.66
C LEU A 100 -8.19 -11.99 -5.55
N GLY A 101 -9.36 -11.47 -5.97
CA GLY A 101 -10.30 -12.17 -6.83
C GLY A 101 -10.56 -13.63 -6.40
N ALA A 102 -10.25 -14.57 -7.29
CA ALA A 102 -10.41 -16.00 -7.03
C ALA A 102 -9.52 -16.54 -5.89
N TYR A 103 -8.43 -15.85 -5.55
CA TYR A 103 -7.49 -16.24 -4.50
C TYR A 103 -7.83 -15.65 -3.13
N ALA A 104 -8.91 -14.88 -2.99
CA ALA A 104 -9.33 -14.27 -1.72
C ALA A 104 -9.55 -15.30 -0.59
N ASN A 105 -9.88 -16.54 -0.94
CA ASN A 105 -10.12 -17.65 -0.02
C ASN A 105 -9.13 -18.81 -0.21
N LEU A 106 -7.96 -18.56 -0.81
CA LEU A 106 -6.97 -19.61 -1.09
C LEU A 106 -6.52 -20.31 0.21
N ASP A 107 -6.29 -19.53 1.26
CA ASP A 107 -5.86 -20.00 2.58
C ASP A 107 -6.19 -18.98 3.69
N GLY A 108 -5.70 -19.21 4.91
CA GLY A 108 -5.92 -18.30 6.04
C GLY A 108 -5.24 -16.93 5.90
N TYR A 109 -4.09 -16.85 5.21
CA TYR A 109 -3.35 -15.60 5.05
C TYR A 109 -3.99 -14.67 4.02
N THR A 110 -4.46 -15.23 2.90
CA THR A 110 -5.24 -14.49 1.91
C THR A 110 -6.55 -13.96 2.49
N GLN A 111 -7.26 -14.74 3.30
CA GLN A 111 -8.46 -14.29 4.01
C GLN A 111 -8.15 -13.17 5.04
N LEU A 112 -7.05 -13.31 5.77
CA LEU A 112 -6.58 -12.29 6.71
C LEU A 112 -6.25 -10.98 5.98
N TRP A 113 -5.60 -11.08 4.81
CA TRP A 113 -5.33 -9.93 3.96
C TRP A 113 -6.62 -9.23 3.54
N ILE A 114 -7.62 -9.94 3.02
CA ILE A 114 -8.90 -9.33 2.63
C ILE A 114 -9.55 -8.61 3.82
N THR A 115 -9.52 -9.22 5.00
CA THR A 115 -10.03 -8.60 6.23
C THR A 115 -9.29 -7.29 6.53
N LYS A 116 -7.96 -7.29 6.50
CA LYS A 116 -7.12 -6.12 6.76
C LYS A 116 -7.24 -5.05 5.68
N TRP A 117 -7.30 -5.45 4.42
CA TRP A 117 -7.46 -4.55 3.28
C TRP A 117 -8.80 -3.81 3.36
N ASN A 118 -9.90 -4.51 3.67
CA ASN A 118 -11.20 -3.86 3.85
C ASN A 118 -11.22 -2.88 5.03
N LYS A 119 -10.58 -3.23 6.15
CA LYS A 119 -10.38 -2.30 7.27
C LYS A 119 -9.60 -1.05 6.84
N TYR A 120 -8.51 -1.24 6.10
CA TYR A 120 -7.71 -0.14 5.57
C TYR A 120 -8.53 0.76 4.63
N LEU A 121 -9.36 0.19 3.75
CA LEU A 121 -10.27 0.95 2.88
C LEU A 121 -11.31 1.77 3.65
N ASN A 122 -11.70 1.30 4.85
CA ASN A 122 -12.62 1.99 5.76
C ASN A 122 -11.89 2.99 6.69
N ASN A 123 -10.61 3.28 6.44
CA ASN A 123 -9.75 4.13 7.27
C ASN A 123 -9.63 3.63 8.73
N GLU A 124 -9.82 2.33 8.95
CA GLU A 124 -9.55 1.73 10.26
C GLU A 124 -8.04 1.49 10.44
N LYS A 125 -7.59 1.51 11.70
CA LYS A 125 -6.19 1.17 12.02
C LYS A 125 -5.93 -0.31 11.71
N VAL A 126 -4.90 -0.57 10.91
CA VAL A 126 -4.46 -1.93 10.55
C VAL A 126 -3.00 -2.13 10.95
N ASP A 127 -2.78 -3.03 11.90
CA ASP A 127 -1.42 -3.40 12.31
C ASP A 127 -0.84 -4.46 11.35
N LEU A 128 0.49 -4.39 11.12
CA LEU A 128 1.27 -5.37 10.35
C LEU A 128 0.77 -5.58 8.91
N MET A 129 0.41 -4.49 8.22
CA MET A 129 -0.07 -4.54 6.84
C MET A 129 0.98 -5.11 5.88
N ALA A 130 2.23 -4.63 6.00
CA ALA A 130 3.35 -5.10 5.18
C ALA A 130 3.65 -6.60 5.37
N ALA A 131 3.65 -7.09 6.62
CA ALA A 131 3.85 -8.52 6.89
C ALA A 131 2.72 -9.37 6.30
N THR A 132 1.47 -8.90 6.41
CA THR A 132 0.31 -9.62 5.84
C THR A 132 0.38 -9.67 4.31
N PHE A 133 0.82 -8.58 3.68
CA PHE A 133 1.07 -8.53 2.25
C PHE A 133 2.14 -9.55 1.82
N GLY A 134 3.22 -9.69 2.61
CA GLY A 134 4.23 -10.72 2.36
C GLY A 134 3.68 -12.13 2.44
N TYR A 135 2.87 -12.44 3.45
CA TYR A 135 2.20 -13.74 3.55
C TYR A 135 1.29 -14.04 2.36
N VAL A 136 0.63 -13.04 1.77
CA VAL A 136 -0.15 -13.26 0.54
C VAL A 136 0.73 -13.67 -0.62
N ILE A 137 1.88 -13.00 -0.81
CA ILE A 137 2.82 -13.35 -1.88
C ILE A 137 3.32 -14.79 -1.68
N GLU A 138 3.72 -15.14 -0.46
CA GLU A 138 4.12 -16.51 -0.08
C GLU A 138 2.99 -17.51 -0.39
N SER A 139 1.76 -17.25 0.06
CA SER A 139 0.60 -18.11 -0.20
C SER A 139 0.34 -18.31 -1.69
N LEU A 140 0.41 -17.24 -2.49
CA LEU A 140 0.20 -17.32 -3.93
C LEU A 140 1.26 -18.20 -4.60
N VAL A 141 2.53 -18.12 -4.22
CA VAL A 141 3.59 -18.90 -4.89
C VAL A 141 3.78 -20.31 -4.32
N SER A 142 3.18 -20.63 -3.18
CA SER A 142 3.42 -21.89 -2.45
C SER A 142 2.19 -22.77 -2.21
N THR A 143 0.96 -22.25 -2.36
CA THR A 143 -0.26 -23.01 -2.08
C THR A 143 -0.82 -23.69 -3.32
N ASP A 144 -1.08 -25.00 -3.21
CA ASP A 144 -1.73 -25.79 -4.24
C ASP A 144 -3.07 -25.16 -4.68
N GLY A 145 -3.28 -25.09 -6.00
CA GLY A 145 -4.46 -24.45 -6.60
C GLY A 145 -4.23 -22.98 -7.00
N SER A 146 -3.12 -22.37 -6.61
CA SER A 146 -2.68 -21.10 -7.17
C SER A 146 -1.98 -21.28 -8.52
N THR A 147 -2.29 -20.43 -9.50
CA THR A 147 -1.61 -20.45 -10.81
C THR A 147 -0.21 -19.82 -10.79
N PHE A 148 0.21 -19.28 -9.64
CA PHE A 148 1.53 -18.67 -9.48
C PHE A 148 2.59 -19.69 -9.06
N VAL A 149 2.21 -20.87 -8.56
CA VAL A 149 3.14 -21.92 -8.14
C VAL A 149 3.93 -22.43 -9.35
N PRO A 150 5.26 -22.25 -9.39
CA PRO A 150 6.08 -22.79 -10.47
C PRO A 150 6.15 -24.32 -10.42
N SER A 151 6.32 -24.94 -11.59
CA SER A 151 6.72 -26.35 -11.62
C SER A 151 8.12 -26.52 -11.04
N PRO A 152 8.35 -27.55 -10.20
CA PRO A 152 9.69 -27.83 -9.68
C PRO A 152 10.63 -28.26 -10.83
N PRO A 153 11.96 -28.13 -10.65
CA PRO A 153 12.94 -28.72 -11.55
C PRO A 153 12.71 -30.24 -11.72
N ALA A 154 13.15 -30.78 -12.86
CA ALA A 154 12.99 -32.21 -13.15
C ALA A 154 13.58 -33.09 -12.03
N ASN A 155 12.89 -34.17 -11.69
CA ASN A 155 13.25 -35.09 -10.61
C ASN A 155 13.36 -34.43 -9.23
N CYS A 156 12.77 -33.25 -9.03
CA CYS A 156 12.72 -32.57 -7.74
C CYS A 156 11.28 -32.30 -7.30
N THR A 157 11.11 -32.07 -6.00
CA THR A 157 9.89 -31.56 -5.38
C THR A 157 10.22 -30.32 -4.56
N VAL A 158 9.26 -29.42 -4.42
CA VAL A 158 9.36 -28.28 -3.49
C VAL A 158 8.44 -28.55 -2.32
N LEU A 159 8.97 -28.37 -1.10
CA LEU A 159 8.22 -28.47 0.13
C LEU A 159 8.07 -27.08 0.74
N THR A 160 6.93 -26.85 1.38
CA THR A 160 6.58 -25.59 2.05
C THR A 160 6.45 -25.83 3.56
N GLN A 161 6.60 -24.77 4.36
CA GLN A 161 6.41 -24.83 5.82
C GLN A 161 7.29 -25.88 6.55
N VAL A 162 8.48 -26.19 6.02
CA VAL A 162 9.40 -27.16 6.64
C VAL A 162 10.20 -26.49 7.74
N THR A 163 10.34 -27.15 8.89
CA THR A 163 11.05 -26.60 10.07
C THR A 163 12.33 -27.39 10.36
N TYR A 164 13.43 -26.68 10.60
CA TYR A 164 14.76 -27.22 10.95
C TYR A 164 15.31 -26.55 12.20
N GLY A 165 14.95 -27.10 13.36
CA GLY A 165 15.27 -26.50 14.66
C GLY A 165 14.54 -25.15 14.81
N GLY A 166 15.28 -24.08 15.11
CA GLY A 166 14.76 -22.72 15.23
C GLY A 166 14.48 -22.01 13.90
N THR A 167 14.78 -22.64 12.76
CA THR A 167 14.72 -22.02 11.43
C THR A 167 13.63 -22.66 10.57
N ARG A 168 12.92 -21.82 9.80
CA ARG A 168 11.89 -22.25 8.85
C ARG A 168 12.11 -21.55 7.51
N PRO A 169 12.73 -22.21 6.51
CA PRO A 169 12.71 -21.71 5.14
C PRO A 169 11.28 -21.72 4.60
N ASP A 170 10.94 -20.76 3.75
CA ASP A 170 9.61 -20.73 3.12
C ASP A 170 9.46 -21.88 2.12
N LEU A 171 10.54 -22.18 1.38
CA LEU A 171 10.58 -23.20 0.34
C LEU A 171 11.84 -24.06 0.43
N VAL A 172 11.69 -25.37 0.26
CA VAL A 172 12.77 -26.35 0.27
C VAL A 172 12.73 -27.20 -0.98
N LEU A 173 13.80 -27.16 -1.78
CA LEU A 173 13.99 -28.04 -2.93
C LEU A 173 14.58 -29.37 -2.48
N ARG A 174 13.95 -30.48 -2.86
CA ARG A 174 14.44 -31.84 -2.60
C ARG A 174 14.44 -32.70 -3.86
N PRO A 175 15.31 -33.71 -3.97
CA PRO A 175 15.16 -34.76 -4.98
C PRO A 175 13.84 -35.52 -4.77
N THR A 176 13.22 -35.99 -5.85
CA THR A 176 12.04 -36.88 -5.78
C THR A 176 12.44 -38.29 -5.33
N THR A 177 13.66 -38.69 -5.66
CA THR A 177 14.26 -39.97 -5.27
C THR A 177 15.52 -39.73 -4.45
N GLY A 178 15.55 -40.23 -3.21
CA GLY A 178 16.65 -40.02 -2.27
C GLY A 178 16.23 -39.22 -1.04
N GLY A 179 17.19 -38.89 -0.18
CA GLY A 179 16.99 -38.04 1.00
C GLY A 179 17.94 -36.84 0.98
N GLY A 180 17.56 -35.77 1.68
CA GLY A 180 18.34 -34.54 1.79
C GLY A 180 17.76 -33.36 1.01
N ASP A 181 18.12 -32.16 1.44
CA ASP A 181 17.74 -30.92 0.79
C ASP A 181 18.79 -30.53 -0.24
N ILE A 182 18.35 -30.07 -1.41
CA ILE A 182 19.23 -29.48 -2.42
C ILE A 182 19.46 -28.00 -2.10
N ALA A 183 18.37 -27.26 -1.89
CA ALA A 183 18.43 -25.82 -1.70
C ALA A 183 17.26 -25.30 -0.87
N TRP A 184 17.48 -24.20 -0.13
CA TRP A 184 16.44 -23.45 0.57
C TRP A 184 16.23 -22.08 -0.06
N LEU A 185 15.00 -21.58 -0.02
CA LEU A 185 14.66 -20.24 -0.51
C LEU A 185 13.72 -19.56 0.48
N ASP A 186 14.08 -18.33 0.86
CA ASP A 186 13.23 -17.43 1.64
C ASP A 186 12.59 -16.38 0.72
N LEU A 187 11.37 -15.96 1.03
CA LEU A 187 10.62 -14.96 0.29
C LEU A 187 10.47 -13.70 1.17
N THR A 188 11.20 -12.64 0.84
CA THR A 188 11.25 -11.47 1.73
C THR A 188 11.02 -10.15 1.01
N ALA A 189 10.55 -9.15 1.74
CA ALA A 189 10.49 -7.80 1.23
C ALA A 189 11.92 -7.22 1.16
N SER A 190 12.19 -6.36 0.17
CA SER A 190 13.52 -5.80 -0.08
C SER A 190 14.15 -5.08 1.12
N ASN A 191 13.35 -4.46 1.98
CA ASN A 191 13.83 -3.76 3.20
C ASN A 191 14.03 -4.73 4.38
N SER A 192 13.86 -6.02 4.13
CA SER A 192 14.00 -7.14 5.06
C SER A 192 14.85 -8.25 4.45
N ALA A 193 15.62 -7.92 3.41
CA ALA A 193 16.63 -8.79 2.85
C ALA A 193 17.80 -8.95 3.82
N GLU A 194 18.64 -9.95 3.55
CA GLU A 194 19.78 -10.41 4.36
C GLU A 194 19.38 -10.99 5.73
N HIS A 195 18.10 -11.03 6.07
CA HIS A 195 17.63 -11.61 7.33
C HIS A 195 17.88 -13.12 7.42
N ILE A 196 18.09 -13.84 6.29
CA ILE A 196 18.53 -15.24 6.37
C ILE A 196 19.86 -15.43 7.10
N TYR A 197 20.74 -14.42 7.11
CA TYR A 197 22.02 -14.48 7.84
C TYR A 197 21.84 -14.32 9.35
N ASP A 198 20.78 -13.62 9.76
CA ASP A 198 20.40 -13.48 11.17
C ASP A 198 19.60 -14.70 11.66
N LYS A 199 19.07 -15.51 10.75
CA LYS A 199 18.37 -16.77 11.08
C LYS A 199 19.39 -17.87 11.43
N GLU A 200 19.07 -18.62 12.48
CA GLU A 200 19.99 -19.60 13.07
C GLU A 200 20.44 -20.70 12.08
N GLY A 201 21.72 -20.68 11.71
CA GLY A 201 22.46 -21.82 11.14
C GLY A 201 22.02 -22.31 9.75
N TRP A 202 21.59 -21.43 8.84
CA TRP A 202 21.27 -21.85 7.46
C TRP A 202 22.47 -22.52 6.76
N ARG A 203 23.64 -21.87 6.81
CA ARG A 203 24.89 -22.40 6.24
C ARG A 203 25.30 -23.78 6.79
N ASP A 204 24.91 -24.08 8.02
CA ASP A 204 25.22 -25.37 8.66
C ASP A 204 24.21 -26.47 8.30
N LYS A 205 23.06 -26.11 7.71
CA LYS A 205 21.93 -27.01 7.44
C LYS A 205 21.73 -27.32 5.96
N VAL A 206 22.11 -26.40 5.07
CA VAL A 206 22.00 -26.58 3.62
C VAL A 206 23.17 -25.91 2.90
N GLU A 207 23.68 -26.57 1.85
CA GLU A 207 24.82 -26.08 1.08
C GLU A 207 24.44 -24.98 0.09
N ILE A 208 23.18 -24.94 -0.36
CA ILE A 208 22.69 -23.95 -1.33
C ILE A 208 21.47 -23.22 -0.77
N PHE A 209 21.48 -21.90 -0.79
CA PHE A 209 20.32 -21.10 -0.39
C PHE A 209 20.30 -19.73 -1.05
N ALA A 210 19.13 -19.07 -1.01
CA ALA A 210 18.94 -17.71 -1.52
C ALA A 210 17.75 -17.02 -0.84
N GLU A 211 17.60 -15.72 -1.09
CA GLU A 211 16.39 -14.93 -0.84
C GLU A 211 15.82 -14.40 -2.17
N ALA A 212 14.55 -14.68 -2.44
CA ALA A 212 13.81 -14.00 -3.50
C ALA A 212 13.13 -12.76 -2.92
N THR A 213 13.56 -11.58 -3.35
CA THR A 213 13.10 -10.31 -2.80
C THR A 213 12.03 -9.66 -3.66
N TYR A 214 11.03 -9.03 -3.05
CA TYR A 214 10.06 -8.17 -3.74
C TYR A 214 10.05 -6.76 -3.13
N PRO A 215 9.61 -5.72 -3.86
CA PRO A 215 9.62 -4.37 -3.30
C PRO A 215 8.76 -4.26 -2.05
N SER A 216 9.27 -3.55 -1.05
CA SER A 216 8.56 -3.39 0.22
C SER A 216 7.30 -2.53 0.06
N LEU A 217 6.21 -2.95 0.72
CA LEU A 217 4.97 -2.20 0.74
C LEU A 217 5.19 -0.83 1.42
N ASN A 218 4.89 0.24 0.69
CA ASN A 218 5.03 1.62 1.15
C ASN A 218 3.74 2.42 0.89
N PRO A 219 3.59 3.63 1.44
CA PRO A 219 2.38 4.43 1.24
C PRO A 219 2.02 4.69 -0.23
N GLY A 220 3.01 4.83 -1.11
CA GLY A 220 2.79 4.97 -2.56
C GLY A 220 2.15 3.73 -3.18
N SER A 221 2.61 2.54 -2.78
CA SER A 221 2.06 1.25 -3.23
C SER A 221 0.64 1.04 -2.71
N LEU A 222 0.38 1.38 -1.44
CA LEU A 222 -0.97 1.33 -0.86
C LEU A 222 -1.95 2.29 -1.55
N SER A 223 -1.49 3.50 -1.89
CA SER A 223 -2.28 4.46 -2.67
C SER A 223 -2.63 3.91 -4.06
N PHE A 224 -1.66 3.30 -4.74
CA PHE A 224 -1.90 2.63 -6.02
C PHE A 224 -2.93 1.49 -5.88
N MET A 225 -2.80 0.65 -4.86
CA MET A 225 -3.76 -0.43 -4.59
C MET A 225 -5.16 0.12 -4.30
N LYS A 226 -5.28 1.23 -3.55
CA LYS A 226 -6.57 1.87 -3.26
C LYS A 226 -7.26 2.33 -4.54
N GLN A 227 -6.50 2.82 -5.52
CA GLN A 227 -7.01 3.18 -6.86
C GLN A 227 -7.48 1.96 -7.66
N ASN A 228 -6.91 0.78 -7.41
CA ASN A 228 -7.28 -0.48 -8.06
C ASN A 228 -8.24 -1.35 -7.22
N LYS A 229 -8.83 -0.82 -6.14
CA LYS A 229 -9.65 -1.62 -5.20
C LYS A 229 -10.80 -2.39 -5.86
N ASP A 230 -11.35 -1.85 -6.94
CA ASP A 230 -12.48 -2.43 -7.69
C ASP A 230 -12.02 -3.24 -8.91
N ASN A 231 -10.71 -3.35 -9.14
CA ASN A 231 -10.19 -4.12 -10.25
C ASN A 231 -10.29 -5.62 -9.94
N LEU A 232 -10.78 -6.38 -10.93
CA LEU A 232 -10.99 -7.84 -10.82
C LEU A 232 -10.08 -8.64 -11.76
N GLY A 233 -9.34 -7.97 -12.64
CA GLY A 233 -8.44 -8.60 -13.62
C GLY A 233 -7.00 -8.14 -13.49
N THR A 234 -6.05 -8.95 -13.96
CA THR A 234 -4.63 -8.55 -14.02
C THR A 234 -4.48 -7.36 -14.95
N LEU A 235 -3.84 -6.29 -14.45
CA LEU A 235 -3.35 -5.22 -15.30
C LEU A 235 -2.16 -5.74 -16.12
N ASP A 236 -1.97 -5.18 -17.31
CA ASP A 236 -0.75 -5.41 -18.09
C ASP A 236 0.49 -4.96 -17.28
N GLN A 237 1.60 -5.70 -17.39
CA GLN A 237 2.81 -5.44 -16.59
C GLN A 237 3.37 -4.03 -16.83
N GLU A 238 3.36 -3.55 -18.07
CA GLU A 238 3.86 -2.22 -18.39
C GLU A 238 2.91 -1.14 -17.85
N GLU A 239 1.61 -1.41 -17.83
CA GLU A 239 0.64 -0.52 -17.18
C GLU A 239 0.81 -0.48 -15.65
N VAL A 240 1.06 -1.63 -15.00
CA VAL A 240 1.37 -1.68 -13.56
C VAL A 240 2.62 -0.85 -13.27
N LYS A 241 3.72 -1.09 -13.99
CA LYS A 241 4.97 -0.34 -13.81
C LYS A 241 4.76 1.16 -14.01
N LYS A 242 4.05 1.55 -15.07
CA LYS A 242 3.77 2.96 -15.37
C LYS A 242 2.96 3.64 -14.27
N ARG A 243 1.86 3.01 -13.82
CA ARG A 243 1.01 3.57 -12.77
C ARG A 243 1.70 3.59 -11.41
N LEU A 244 2.48 2.55 -11.10
CA LEU A 244 3.28 2.50 -9.88
C LEU A 244 4.33 3.62 -9.88
N ALA A 245 5.03 3.84 -10.99
CA ALA A 245 5.99 4.94 -11.12
C ALA A 245 5.33 6.31 -10.94
N ILE A 246 4.14 6.50 -11.53
CA ILE A 246 3.33 7.72 -11.33
C ILE A 246 2.95 7.88 -9.85
N ALA A 247 2.47 6.82 -9.19
CA ALA A 247 2.08 6.86 -7.78
C ALA A 247 3.27 7.14 -6.85
N GLN A 248 4.43 6.53 -7.14
CA GLN A 248 5.68 6.76 -6.40
C GLN A 248 6.17 8.21 -6.57
N GLU A 249 6.09 8.76 -7.77
CA GLU A 249 6.50 10.14 -8.02
C GLU A 249 5.53 11.14 -7.40
N ALA A 250 4.21 10.91 -7.51
CA ALA A 250 3.21 11.70 -6.81
C ALA A 250 3.42 11.66 -5.28
N TYR A 251 3.77 10.49 -4.75
CA TYR A 251 4.15 10.32 -3.36
C TYR A 251 5.42 11.10 -3.00
N ARG A 252 6.45 11.05 -3.84
CA ARG A 252 7.71 11.79 -3.63
C ARG A 252 7.49 13.30 -3.58
N VAL A 253 6.68 13.84 -4.50
CA VAL A 253 6.28 15.26 -4.51
C VAL A 253 5.55 15.61 -3.23
N ARG A 254 4.55 14.82 -2.86
CA ARG A 254 3.77 15.04 -1.63
C ARG A 254 4.62 14.95 -0.36
N LYS A 255 5.57 14.01 -0.31
CA LYS A 255 6.52 13.90 0.80
C LYS A 255 7.39 15.15 0.90
N ALA A 256 7.82 15.73 -0.22
CA ALA A 256 8.55 17.00 -0.18
C ALA A 256 7.69 18.15 0.38
N GLU A 257 6.41 18.23 -0.02
CA GLU A 257 5.45 19.20 0.54
C GLU A 257 5.26 19.00 2.05
N TRP A 258 5.18 17.76 2.52
CA TRP A 258 5.10 17.44 3.96
C TRP A 258 6.34 17.86 4.73
N LEU A 259 7.54 17.67 4.17
CA LEU A 259 8.79 18.08 4.80
C LEU A 259 8.92 19.61 4.88
N GLU A 260 8.44 20.32 3.86
CA GLU A 260 8.35 21.78 3.86
C GLU A 260 7.33 22.25 4.90
N LEU A 261 6.15 21.65 4.92
CA LEU A 261 5.10 21.91 5.88
C LEU A 261 5.57 21.67 7.33
N GLY A 262 6.38 20.64 7.56
CA GLY A 262 6.94 20.32 8.87
C GLY A 262 7.73 21.46 9.50
N GLN A 263 8.30 22.37 8.71
CA GLN A 263 9.01 23.55 9.24
C GLN A 263 8.08 24.45 10.09
N ASN A 264 6.77 24.44 9.79
CA ASN A 264 5.75 25.17 10.56
C ASN A 264 5.46 24.50 11.91
N PHE A 265 5.78 23.22 12.06
CA PHE A 265 5.51 22.41 13.25
C PHE A 265 6.75 22.20 14.14
N THR A 266 7.88 22.85 13.86
CA THR A 266 9.03 22.77 14.76
C THR A 266 8.78 23.55 16.04
N TYR A 267 9.35 23.05 17.14
CA TYR A 267 9.27 23.76 18.42
C TYR A 267 9.85 25.18 18.33
N THR A 268 10.93 25.37 17.57
CA THR A 268 11.57 26.67 17.41
C THR A 268 10.65 27.68 16.73
N THR A 269 9.88 27.24 15.73
CA THR A 269 8.90 28.08 15.02
C THR A 269 7.75 28.48 15.94
N LEU A 270 7.21 27.53 16.72
CA LEU A 270 5.99 27.75 17.51
C LEU A 270 6.25 28.15 18.98
N LYS A 271 7.50 28.30 19.43
CA LYS A 271 7.85 28.53 20.84
C LYS A 271 7.15 29.75 21.47
N ASP A 272 6.92 30.80 20.69
CA ASP A 272 6.32 32.04 21.16
C ASP A 272 4.80 31.89 21.33
N GLU A 273 4.16 31.05 20.51
CA GLU A 273 2.75 30.67 20.66
C GLU A 273 2.55 29.77 21.87
N VAL A 274 3.44 28.78 22.06
CA VAL A 274 3.44 27.94 23.26
C VAL A 274 3.57 28.78 24.53
N ALA A 275 4.41 29.82 24.52
CA ALA A 275 4.59 30.72 25.66
C ALA A 275 3.32 31.53 26.01
N LYS A 276 2.46 31.82 25.03
CA LYS A 276 1.18 32.51 25.26
C LYS A 276 0.16 31.64 25.99
N VAL A 277 0.19 30.32 25.78
CA VAL A 277 -0.73 29.38 26.44
C VAL A 277 -0.46 29.31 27.95
N LYS A 278 0.80 29.45 28.37
CA LYS A 278 1.17 29.53 29.79
C LYS A 278 2.43 30.39 29.96
N PRO A 279 2.36 31.56 30.62
CA PRO A 279 3.44 32.57 30.66
C PRO A 279 4.63 32.19 31.58
N LEU A 280 4.97 30.90 31.66
CA LEU A 280 6.17 30.42 32.32
C LEU A 280 7.39 30.52 31.38
N PRO A 281 8.61 30.63 31.92
CA PRO A 281 9.82 30.53 31.11
C PRO A 281 9.77 29.26 30.28
N VAL A 282 9.97 29.41 28.96
CA VAL A 282 9.80 28.35 27.96
C VAL A 282 10.59 27.08 28.30
N GLN A 283 11.76 27.23 28.93
CA GLN A 283 12.63 26.15 29.41
C GLN A 283 12.06 25.34 30.60
N LYS A 284 11.08 25.88 31.32
CA LYS A 284 10.42 25.28 32.49
C LYS A 284 9.01 24.79 32.18
N LEU A 285 8.57 24.85 30.93
CA LEU A 285 7.27 24.31 30.52
C LEU A 285 7.26 22.79 30.72
N ASP A 286 6.21 22.32 31.38
CA ASP A 286 5.90 20.90 31.54
C ASP A 286 5.84 20.24 30.15
N ALA A 287 6.47 19.06 30.01
CA ALA A 287 6.43 18.23 28.81
C ALA A 287 4.98 18.06 28.30
N ARG A 288 4.02 17.87 29.20
CA ARG A 288 2.60 17.71 28.86
C ARG A 288 2.01 18.92 28.16
N VAL A 289 2.43 20.13 28.53
CA VAL A 289 1.92 21.36 27.90
C VAL A 289 2.39 21.43 26.45
N ARG A 290 3.66 21.11 26.18
CA ARG A 290 4.21 21.10 24.82
C ARG A 290 3.57 20.01 23.96
N GLN A 291 3.44 18.80 24.50
CA GLN A 291 2.79 17.67 23.83
C GLN A 291 1.33 17.98 23.46
N ASN A 292 0.55 18.50 24.41
CA ASN A 292 -0.84 18.86 24.16
C ASN A 292 -0.97 20.02 23.17
N PHE A 293 -0.08 21.01 23.23
CA PHE A 293 -0.09 22.13 22.30
C PHE A 293 0.10 21.65 20.85
N ILE A 294 1.17 20.90 20.57
CA ILE A 294 1.42 20.44 19.19
C ILE A 294 0.37 19.45 18.72
N HIS A 295 -0.17 18.64 19.64
CA HIS A 295 -1.28 17.74 19.34
C HIS A 295 -2.52 18.52 18.88
N GLN A 296 -2.94 19.54 19.61
CA GLN A 296 -4.05 20.42 19.23
C GLN A 296 -3.77 21.14 17.91
N HIS A 297 -2.56 21.69 17.77
CA HIS A 297 -2.17 22.45 16.58
C HIS A 297 -2.19 21.58 15.32
N LEU A 298 -1.74 20.32 15.39
CA LEU A 298 -1.88 19.37 14.27
C LEU A 298 -3.35 19.06 13.98
N MET A 299 -4.17 18.80 15.00
CA MET A 299 -5.60 18.52 14.80
C MET A 299 -6.34 19.69 14.15
N GLU A 300 -6.06 20.92 14.58
CA GLU A 300 -6.62 22.14 14.02
C GLU A 300 -6.18 22.35 12.57
N TYR A 301 -4.88 22.20 12.30
CA TYR A 301 -4.32 22.42 10.97
C TYR A 301 -4.85 21.42 9.93
N PHE A 302 -4.91 20.14 10.30
CA PHE A 302 -5.40 19.08 9.41
C PHE A 302 -6.93 18.90 9.47
N GLY A 303 -7.62 19.56 10.39
CA GLY A 303 -9.07 19.41 10.58
C GLY A 303 -9.50 17.97 10.90
N ALA A 304 -8.64 17.19 11.56
CA ALA A 304 -8.80 15.75 11.73
C ALA A 304 -8.46 15.28 13.14
N GLU A 305 -9.11 14.21 13.59
CA GLU A 305 -8.76 13.56 14.85
C GLU A 305 -7.39 12.88 14.75
N LEU A 306 -6.53 13.19 15.72
CA LEU A 306 -5.21 12.59 15.86
C LEU A 306 -5.07 12.07 17.28
N GLY A 307 -4.68 10.80 17.47
CA GLY A 307 -4.37 10.29 18.80
C GLY A 307 -3.02 10.83 19.28
N ILE A 308 -2.88 11.19 20.57
CA ILE A 308 -1.62 11.70 21.14
C ILE A 308 -0.42 10.77 20.91
N LYS A 309 -0.65 9.44 20.86
CA LYS A 309 0.39 8.44 20.59
C LYS A 309 0.86 8.44 19.13
N MET A 310 0.07 8.99 18.20
CA MET A 310 0.37 9.07 16.77
C MET A 310 1.09 10.36 16.40
N VAL A 311 0.95 11.43 17.19
CA VAL A 311 1.66 12.71 17.04
C VAL A 311 3.15 12.55 16.72
N PRO A 312 3.96 11.79 17.48
CA PRO A 312 5.38 11.65 17.17
C PRO A 312 5.66 10.99 15.81
N SER A 313 4.78 10.10 15.35
CA SER A 313 4.89 9.46 14.03
C SER A 313 4.57 10.47 12.92
N VAL A 314 3.50 11.26 13.07
CA VAL A 314 3.14 12.34 12.13
C VAL A 314 4.23 13.42 12.06
N LEU A 315 4.75 13.86 13.20
CA LEU A 315 5.87 14.80 13.24
C LEU A 315 7.09 14.26 12.50
N THR A 316 7.42 12.98 12.71
CA THR A 316 8.54 12.34 12.00
C THR A 316 8.31 12.30 10.49
N ALA A 317 7.09 11.97 10.04
CA ALA A 317 6.72 11.98 8.63
C ALA A 317 6.78 13.38 7.99
N LEU A 318 6.52 14.43 8.78
CA LEU A 318 6.72 15.84 8.42
C LEU A 318 8.20 16.27 8.50
N GLY A 319 9.14 15.40 8.88
CA GLY A 319 10.55 15.75 9.03
C GLY A 319 10.88 16.54 10.30
N VAL A 320 10.02 16.48 11.32
CA VAL A 320 10.19 17.17 12.61
C VAL A 320 10.61 16.18 13.68
N ASP A 321 11.71 16.45 14.40
CA ASP A 321 12.13 15.64 15.55
C ASP A 321 11.10 15.73 16.70
N PRO A 322 10.41 14.62 17.05
CA PRO A 322 9.41 14.63 18.12
C PRO A 322 10.00 14.96 19.50
N LYS A 323 11.32 14.80 19.71
CA LYS A 323 11.98 15.12 20.98
C LYS A 323 11.93 16.60 21.30
N GLY A 324 11.89 17.48 20.29
CA GLY A 324 11.70 18.92 20.50
C GLY A 324 10.37 19.23 21.23
N TRP A 325 9.38 18.37 21.02
CA TRP A 325 8.06 18.41 21.64
C TRP A 325 7.91 17.50 22.87
N HIS A 326 9.03 16.99 23.40
CA HIS A 326 9.07 16.09 24.57
C HIS A 326 8.42 14.73 24.36
N PHE A 327 8.26 14.26 23.11
CA PHE A 327 7.93 12.85 22.86
C PHE A 327 9.23 12.02 22.94
N THR A 328 9.61 11.61 24.16
CA THR A 328 10.83 10.85 24.45
C THR A 328 10.51 9.38 24.73
N THR A 329 10.53 8.96 25.99
CA THR A 329 10.29 7.56 26.39
C THR A 329 8.79 7.23 26.46
N GLY A 330 8.43 5.99 26.11
CA GLY A 330 7.05 5.51 26.16
C GLY A 330 6.19 5.82 24.92
N PHE A 331 6.76 6.47 23.91
CA PHE A 331 6.11 6.71 22.62
C PHE A 331 6.80 5.93 21.51
N SER A 332 6.02 5.22 20.70
CA SER A 332 6.51 4.57 19.49
C SER A 332 6.56 5.60 18.34
N VAL A 333 7.69 5.68 17.65
CA VAL A 333 7.87 6.51 16.46
C VAL A 333 7.91 5.60 15.24
N SER A 334 7.03 5.84 14.26
CA SER A 334 7.02 5.15 12.98
C SER A 334 6.71 6.16 11.88
N GLU A 335 7.72 6.49 11.07
CA GLU A 335 7.56 7.41 9.94
C GLU A 335 6.44 6.93 9.01
N SER A 336 6.42 5.65 8.66
CA SER A 336 5.40 5.04 7.80
C SER A 336 3.98 5.15 8.35
N ALA A 337 3.79 5.03 9.68
CA ALA A 337 2.49 5.24 10.30
C ALA A 337 2.04 6.71 10.21
N GLY A 338 2.98 7.65 10.37
CA GLY A 338 2.73 9.08 10.18
C GLY A 338 2.38 9.43 8.73
N GLU A 339 3.15 8.91 7.77
CA GLU A 339 2.91 9.09 6.33
C GLU A 339 1.53 8.55 5.94
N SER A 340 1.15 7.37 6.44
CA SER A 340 -0.20 6.82 6.20
C SER A 340 -1.29 7.75 6.71
N TRP A 341 -1.14 8.29 7.92
CA TRP A 341 -2.11 9.23 8.48
C TRP A 341 -2.21 10.51 7.63
N LEU A 342 -1.09 11.05 7.14
CA LEU A 342 -1.07 12.23 6.27
C LEU A 342 -1.69 11.98 4.88
N VAL A 343 -1.60 10.75 4.34
CA VAL A 343 -2.29 10.38 3.09
C VAL A 343 -3.81 10.38 3.28
N ASP A 344 -4.30 9.88 4.41
CA ASP A 344 -5.72 9.76 4.70
C ASP A 344 -6.37 11.09 5.15
N HIS A 345 -5.56 12.05 5.61
CA HIS A 345 -5.99 13.38 6.04
C HIS A 345 -5.26 14.47 5.24
N PRO A 346 -5.53 14.58 3.92
CA PRO A 346 -4.93 15.63 3.11
C PRO A 346 -5.40 16.99 3.61
N LEU A 347 -4.56 18.01 3.43
CA LEU A 347 -4.95 19.39 3.70
C LEU A 347 -6.21 19.73 2.90
N ALA A 348 -7.12 20.48 3.53
CA ALA A 348 -8.23 21.07 2.82
C ALA A 348 -7.64 21.90 1.67
N VAL A 349 -7.89 21.47 0.44
CA VAL A 349 -7.53 22.26 -0.73
C VAL A 349 -8.33 23.54 -0.57
N GLU A 350 -7.65 24.68 -0.38
CA GLU A 350 -8.30 25.98 -0.47
C GLU A 350 -8.98 26.00 -1.84
N THR A 351 -10.29 25.82 -1.85
CA THR A 351 -11.08 26.03 -3.06
C THR A 351 -10.97 27.51 -3.31
N GLU A 352 -10.04 27.90 -4.18
CA GLU A 352 -10.04 29.25 -4.74
C GLU A 352 -11.44 29.45 -5.32
N ASP A 353 -12.27 30.21 -4.60
CA ASP A 353 -13.55 30.72 -5.07
C ASP A 353 -13.24 31.69 -6.22
N THR A 354 -12.83 31.13 -7.35
CA THR A 354 -12.88 31.81 -8.63
C THR A 354 -14.35 31.85 -9.03
N GLU A 355 -15.12 32.68 -8.32
CA GLU A 355 -16.28 33.32 -8.90
C GLU A 355 -15.78 34.08 -10.12
N MET A 356 -15.82 33.41 -11.28
CA MET A 356 -15.83 34.09 -12.56
C MET A 356 -17.07 34.97 -12.53
N LYS A 357 -16.88 36.24 -12.16
CA LYS A 357 -17.81 37.30 -12.49
C LYS A 357 -17.96 37.29 -14.00
N THR A 358 -19.02 36.67 -14.49
CA THR A 358 -19.54 36.95 -15.81
C THR A 358 -19.99 38.39 -15.79
N GLU A 359 -19.16 39.28 -16.35
CA GLU A 359 -19.60 40.62 -16.72
C GLU A 359 -20.69 40.45 -17.79
N GLU A 360 -21.89 40.99 -17.50
CA GLU A 360 -23.00 41.13 -18.44
C GLU A 360 -22.79 42.27 -19.44
#